data_AF-A0A7S1EPD2-F1
#
_entry.id   AF-A0A7S1EPD2-F1
#
_cell.length_a   1.000
_cell.length_b   1.000
_cell.length_c   1.000
_cell.angle_alpha   90.00
_cell.angle_beta   90.00
_cell.angle_gamma   90.00
#
_symmetry.space_group_name_H-M   'P 1'
#
loop_
_entity.id
_entity.type
_entity.pdbx_description
1 polymer ?
#
loop_
_entity_poly.entity_id
_entity_poly.type
_entity_poly.pdbx_seq_one_letter_code
_entity_poly.pdbx_strand_id
1 'polypeptide(L)'
;VDKVSLDLNKMMSYDQVAEELAAAIDLDDATMLRFTPHNAYTNGPRANSIRFRGCDTLTQMIEPQQSNVLYYEILDIPLPKLETLKSLKVSFHGSNTKLIEEFNIRLPKGSPVKSVLN
;
A
#
# COMPACT_ATOMS: atom_id res chain seq x y z
N VAL A 1 -8.77 -10.07 11.31
CA VAL A 1 -8.68 -9.49 9.95
C VAL A 1 -10.10 -9.30 9.50
N ASP A 2 -10.58 -8.08 9.57
CA ASP A 2 -11.97 -7.78 9.23
C ASP A 2 -12.15 -7.91 7.73
N LYS A 3 -13.04 -8.81 7.34
CA LYS A 3 -13.46 -8.98 5.96
C LYS A 3 -14.64 -8.06 5.74
N VAL A 4 -14.52 -7.21 4.73
CA VAL A 4 -15.60 -6.31 4.30
C VAL A 4 -16.12 -6.85 2.97
N SER A 5 -17.44 -6.85 2.79
CA SER A 5 -18.10 -7.17 1.53
C SER A 5 -18.81 -5.93 1.03
N LEU A 6 -18.48 -5.51 -0.19
CA LEU A 6 -19.02 -4.31 -0.83
C LEU A 6 -19.61 -4.68 -2.18
N ASP A 7 -20.78 -4.13 -2.48
CA ASP A 7 -21.38 -4.22 -3.80
C ASP A 7 -20.93 -3.02 -4.64
N LEU A 8 -20.00 -3.26 -5.56
CA LEU A 8 -19.33 -2.23 -6.35
C LEU A 8 -19.60 -2.40 -7.85
N ASN A 9 -19.56 -1.30 -8.60
CA ASN A 9 -19.63 -1.34 -10.05
C ASN A 9 -18.24 -1.62 -10.66
N LYS A 10 -18.19 -2.55 -11.62
CA LYS A 10 -16.99 -2.95 -12.36
C LYS A 10 -16.22 -1.79 -13.02
N MET A 11 -16.93 -0.71 -13.34
CA MET A 11 -16.39 0.49 -13.98
C MET A 11 -15.94 1.57 -12.99
N MET A 12 -16.07 1.34 -11.67
CA MET A 12 -15.59 2.30 -10.67
C MET A 12 -14.09 2.51 -10.80
N SER A 13 -13.68 3.77 -10.71
CA SER A 13 -12.28 4.17 -10.66
C SER A 13 -11.62 3.80 -9.33
N TYR A 14 -10.29 3.89 -9.28
CA TYR A 14 -9.51 3.71 -8.06
C TYR A 14 -10.05 4.54 -6.89
N ASP A 15 -10.31 5.84 -7.13
CA ASP A 15 -10.76 6.76 -6.08
C ASP A 15 -12.15 6.37 -5.57
N GLN A 16 -13.08 6.02 -6.46
CA GLN A 16 -14.43 5.61 -6.04
C GLN A 16 -14.40 4.31 -5.22
N VAL A 17 -13.56 3.34 -5.60
CA VAL A 17 -13.37 2.11 -4.80
C VAL A 17 -12.79 2.44 -3.42
N ALA A 18 -11.85 3.38 -3.35
CA ALA A 18 -11.27 3.85 -2.09
C ALA A 18 -12.30 4.55 -1.20
N GLU A 19 -13.12 5.43 -1.77
CA GLU A 19 -14.18 6.15 -1.06
C GLU A 19 -15.23 5.20 -0.48
N GLU A 20 -15.71 4.23 -1.26
CA GLU A 20 -16.68 3.23 -0.78
C GLU A 20 -16.09 2.36 0.34
N LEU A 21 -14.84 1.93 0.22
CA LEU A 21 -14.19 1.16 1.27
C LEU A 21 -13.94 2.01 2.52
N ALA A 22 -13.49 3.26 2.37
CA ALA A 22 -13.26 4.17 3.48
C ALA A 22 -14.54 4.43 4.27
N ALA A 23 -15.66 4.68 3.58
CA ALA A 23 -16.97 4.82 4.20
C ALA A 23 -17.40 3.55 4.94
N ALA A 24 -17.15 2.36 4.37
CA ALA A 24 -17.53 1.10 4.98
C ALA A 24 -16.73 0.72 6.23
N ILE A 25 -15.52 1.25 6.39
CA ILE A 25 -14.63 0.99 7.54
C ILE A 25 -14.46 2.21 8.46
N ASP A 26 -15.25 3.26 8.26
CA ASP A 26 -15.20 4.52 9.02
C ASP A 26 -13.80 5.15 9.02
N LEU A 27 -13.17 5.20 7.83
CA LEU A 27 -11.87 5.85 7.61
C LEU A 27 -12.06 7.25 7.01
N ASP A 28 -11.52 8.25 7.69
CA ASP A 28 -11.66 9.67 7.30
C ASP A 28 -11.01 10.02 5.94
N ASP A 29 -9.86 9.43 5.62
CA ASP A 29 -9.08 9.74 4.42
C ASP A 29 -8.86 8.50 3.55
N ALA A 30 -9.67 8.38 2.49
CA ALA A 30 -9.58 7.30 1.51
C ALA A 30 -8.21 7.21 0.82
N THR A 31 -7.44 8.31 0.76
CA THR A 31 -6.11 8.29 0.14
C THR A 31 -5.07 7.53 0.98
N MET A 32 -5.38 7.20 2.24
CA MET A 32 -4.57 6.33 3.08
C MET A 32 -4.75 4.84 2.76
N LEU A 33 -5.68 4.47 1.87
CA LEU A 33 -5.86 3.08 1.44
C LEU A 33 -4.85 2.70 0.36
N ARG A 34 -4.29 1.49 0.48
CA ARG A 34 -3.53 0.84 -0.58
C ARG A 34 -4.11 -0.52 -0.90
N PHE A 35 -4.31 -0.79 -2.19
CA PHE A 35 -4.91 -2.02 -2.68
C PHE A 35 -3.88 -2.99 -3.23
N THR A 36 -4.12 -4.28 -3.03
CA THR A 36 -3.30 -5.37 -3.58
C THR A 36 -4.21 -6.42 -4.23
N PRO A 37 -4.01 -6.78 -5.51
CA PRO A 37 -4.83 -7.78 -6.19
C PRO A 37 -4.64 -9.17 -5.57
N HIS A 38 -5.63 -10.03 -5.76
CA HIS A 38 -5.51 -11.43 -5.41
C HIS A 38 -4.60 -12.21 -6.39
N ASN A 39 -3.98 -13.26 -5.85
CA ASN A 39 -3.17 -14.23 -6.55
C ASN A 39 -3.75 -15.63 -6.34
N ALA A 40 -4.48 -16.13 -7.33
CA ALA A 40 -5.13 -17.45 -7.31
C ALA A 40 -4.15 -18.62 -7.17
N TYR A 41 -2.88 -18.46 -7.57
CA TYR A 41 -1.88 -19.53 -7.44
C TYR A 41 -1.44 -19.74 -6.00
N THR A 42 -1.33 -18.66 -5.23
CA THR A 42 -0.91 -18.71 -3.81
C THR A 42 -2.08 -18.56 -2.85
N ASN A 43 -3.29 -18.33 -3.38
CA ASN A 43 -4.50 -18.01 -2.64
C ASN A 43 -4.28 -16.86 -1.64
N GLY A 44 -3.59 -15.80 -2.07
CA GLY A 44 -3.15 -14.69 -1.22
C GLY A 44 -3.02 -13.37 -1.97
N PRO A 45 -2.55 -12.29 -1.32
CA PRO A 45 -2.24 -11.04 -2.00
C PRO A 45 -1.05 -11.21 -2.96
N ARG A 46 -1.05 -10.48 -4.07
CA ARG A 46 0.13 -10.36 -4.93
C ARG A 46 1.29 -9.68 -4.19
N ALA A 47 2.51 -9.94 -4.67
CA ALA A 47 3.70 -9.29 -4.13
C ALA A 47 3.71 -7.77 -4.32
N ASN A 48 3.10 -7.28 -5.41
CA ASN A 48 3.02 -5.86 -5.72
C ASN A 48 1.60 -5.34 -5.50
N SER A 49 1.51 -4.24 -4.77
CA SER A 49 0.29 -3.44 -4.65
C SER A 49 0.03 -2.59 -5.90
N ILE A 50 -1.22 -2.14 -6.05
CA ILE A 50 -1.62 -1.19 -7.08
C ILE A 50 -1.14 0.20 -6.65
N ARG A 51 -0.45 0.91 -7.56
CA ARG A 51 -0.05 2.30 -7.33
C ARG A 51 -1.26 3.22 -7.19
N PHE A 52 -1.09 4.39 -6.60
CA PHE A 52 -2.16 5.39 -6.55
C PHE A 52 -2.69 5.70 -7.97
N ARG A 53 -3.97 5.41 -8.20
CA ARG A 53 -4.62 5.49 -9.53
C ARG A 53 -3.88 4.73 -10.64
N GLY A 54 -3.20 3.64 -10.28
CA GLY A 54 -2.47 2.79 -11.22
C GLY A 54 -3.35 1.89 -12.09
N CYS A 55 -4.66 1.84 -11.81
CA CYS A 55 -5.68 1.15 -12.58
C CYS A 55 -6.84 2.11 -12.82
N ASP A 56 -7.43 2.05 -14.02
CA ASP A 56 -8.54 2.92 -14.42
C ASP A 56 -9.87 2.44 -13.85
N THR A 57 -10.03 1.12 -13.68
CA THR A 57 -11.29 0.50 -13.24
C THR A 57 -11.09 -0.63 -12.25
N LEU A 58 -12.10 -0.89 -11.43
CA LEU A 58 -12.16 -2.03 -10.50
C LEU A 58 -11.89 -3.36 -11.22
N THR A 59 -12.38 -3.50 -12.45
CA THR A 59 -12.10 -4.69 -13.29
C THR A 59 -10.60 -4.93 -13.44
N GLN A 60 -9.83 -3.89 -13.77
CA GLN A 60 -8.37 -4.00 -13.86
C GLN A 60 -7.70 -4.30 -12.50
N MET A 61 -8.27 -3.80 -11.40
CA MET A 61 -7.74 -4.03 -10.05
C MET A 61 -7.84 -5.50 -9.61
N ILE A 62 -8.80 -6.26 -10.17
CA ILE A 62 -9.04 -7.68 -9.85
C ILE A 62 -8.60 -8.65 -10.97
N GLU A 63 -8.05 -8.15 -12.07
CA GLU A 63 -7.62 -8.93 -13.24
C GLU A 63 -6.23 -9.59 -13.09
N PRO A 64 -5.92 -10.65 -13.86
CA PRO A 64 -6.73 -11.28 -14.90
C PRO A 64 -7.57 -12.47 -14.43
N GLN A 65 -7.65 -12.75 -13.12
CA GLN A 65 -8.21 -14.01 -12.60
C GLN A 65 -9.70 -13.95 -12.27
N GLN A 66 -10.39 -12.83 -12.58
CA GLN A 66 -11.81 -12.61 -12.24
C GLN A 66 -12.14 -12.94 -10.77
N SER A 67 -11.20 -12.67 -9.85
CA SER A 67 -11.45 -12.87 -8.43
C SER A 67 -12.29 -11.73 -7.87
N ASN A 68 -13.29 -12.03 -7.05
CA ASN A 68 -14.03 -10.99 -6.31
C ASN A 68 -13.28 -10.56 -5.03
N VAL A 69 -11.95 -10.69 -5.00
CA VAL A 69 -11.11 -10.43 -3.82
C VAL A 69 -10.10 -9.36 -4.16
N LEU A 70 -10.11 -8.30 -3.36
CA LEU A 70 -9.13 -7.22 -3.38
C LEU A 70 -8.63 -7.02 -1.94
N TYR A 71 -7.33 -7.14 -1.73
CA TYR A 71 -6.74 -6.89 -0.42
C TYR A 71 -6.51 -5.39 -0.24
N TYR A 72 -6.60 -4.93 1.00
CA TYR A 72 -6.31 -3.54 1.34
C TYR A 72 -5.48 -3.47 2.62
N GLU A 73 -4.83 -2.33 2.80
CA GLU A 73 -4.22 -1.91 4.05
C GLU A 73 -4.46 -0.40 4.24
N ILE A 74 -4.55 0.02 5.50
CA ILE A 74 -4.60 1.42 5.88
C ILE A 74 -3.16 1.85 6.19
N LEU A 75 -2.66 2.83 5.45
CA LEU A 75 -1.33 3.40 5.62
C LEU A 75 -1.33 4.41 6.77
N ASP A 76 -0.13 4.81 7.21
CA ASP A 76 0.06 5.87 8.22
C ASP A 76 0.12 7.28 7.61
N ILE A 77 0.24 7.39 6.29
CA ILE A 77 0.20 8.63 5.52
C ILE A 77 -0.50 8.38 4.17
N PRO A 78 -1.04 9.43 3.50
CA PRO A 78 -1.62 9.30 2.16
C PRO A 78 -0.71 8.58 1.16
N LEU A 79 -1.25 7.62 0.42
CA LEU A 79 -0.53 6.85 -0.61
C LEU A 79 0.17 7.75 -1.65
N PRO A 80 -0.46 8.82 -2.20
CA PRO A 80 0.23 9.71 -3.13
C PRO A 80 1.50 10.31 -2.51
N LYS A 81 1.45 10.68 -1.23
CA LYS A 81 2.61 11.19 -0.49
C LYS A 81 3.63 10.07 -0.28
N LEU A 82 3.19 8.89 0.17
CA LEU A 82 4.05 7.74 0.39
C LEU A 82 4.85 7.35 -0.86
N GLU A 83 4.23 7.37 -2.03
CA GLU A 83 4.87 7.03 -3.31
C GLU A 83 5.95 8.03 -3.75
N THR A 84 5.99 9.23 -3.16
CA THR A 84 7.09 10.20 -3.38
C THR A 84 8.29 9.97 -2.46
N LEU A 85 8.15 9.08 -1.47
CA LEU A 85 9.18 8.73 -0.50
C LEU A 85 9.93 7.46 -0.93
N LYS A 86 11.11 7.28 -0.36
CA LYS A 86 11.89 6.04 -0.35
C LYS A 86 12.09 5.61 1.10
N SER A 87 12.07 4.31 1.34
CA SER A 87 12.40 3.75 2.65
C SER A 87 13.90 3.45 2.70
N LEU A 88 14.57 4.00 3.70
CA LEU A 88 15.96 3.70 4.03
C LEU A 88 15.98 2.87 5.30
N LYS A 89 16.45 1.64 5.16
CA LYS A 89 16.70 0.73 6.27
C LYS A 89 18.12 0.94 6.77
N VAL A 90 18.29 1.36 8.02
CA VAL A 90 19.59 1.60 8.67
C VAL A 90 19.77 0.57 9.76
N SER A 91 20.77 -0.30 9.61
CA SER A 91 21.09 -1.35 10.57
C SER A 91 22.43 -1.03 11.25
N PHE A 92 22.43 -0.89 12.57
CA PHE A 92 23.60 -0.67 13.39
C PHE A 92 24.15 -2.01 13.88
N HIS A 93 25.41 -2.30 13.56
CA HIS A 93 26.08 -3.53 13.96
C HIS A 93 27.19 -3.23 14.98
N GLY A 94 27.30 -4.09 16.00
CA GLY A 94 28.38 -4.01 16.97
C GLY A 94 29.71 -4.48 16.39
N SER A 95 30.78 -4.33 17.19
CA SER A 95 32.12 -4.82 16.82
C SER A 95 32.17 -6.34 16.55
N ASN A 96 31.21 -7.09 17.11
CA ASN A 96 31.03 -8.52 16.88
C ASN A 96 30.10 -8.85 15.70
N THR A 97 29.84 -7.87 14.82
CA THR A 97 28.94 -7.92 13.65
C THR A 97 27.47 -8.24 13.95
N LYS A 98 27.09 -8.37 15.23
CA LYS A 98 25.68 -8.58 15.62
C LYS A 98 24.90 -7.30 15.42
N LEU A 99 23.68 -7.44 14.89
CA LEU A 99 22.70 -6.36 14.80
C LEU A 99 22.39 -5.88 16.23
N ILE A 100 22.62 -4.60 16.47
CA ILE A 100 22.27 -3.92 17.72
C ILE A 100 20.89 -3.30 17.56
N GLU A 101 20.71 -2.56 16.47
CA GLU A 101 19.51 -1.77 16.26
C GLU A 101 19.21 -1.58 14.78
N GLU A 102 17.94 -1.39 14.46
CA GLU A 102 17.48 -1.21 13.10
C GLU A 102 16.40 -0.14 13.02
N PHE A 103 16.59 0.82 12.13
CA PHE A 103 15.64 1.90 11.88
C PHE A 103 15.15 1.84 10.43
N ASN A 104 13.88 2.18 10.23
CA ASN A 104 13.30 2.31 8.89
C ASN A 104 12.78 3.74 8.73
N ILE A 105 13.48 4.52 7.91
CA ILE A 105 13.26 5.97 7.76
C ILE A 105 12.70 6.22 6.36
N ARG A 106 11.59 6.95 6.26
CA ARG A 106 11.06 7.40 4.95
C ARG A 106 11.56 8.79 4.62
N LEU A 107 12.14 8.95 3.44
CA LEU A 107 12.77 10.19 2.97
C LEU A 107 12.25 10.53 1.57
N PRO A 108 12.16 11.80 1.17
CA PRO A 108 11.94 12.16 -0.22
C PRO A 108 12.97 11.49 -1.14
N LYS A 109 12.56 11.05 -2.34
CA LYS A 109 13.43 10.31 -3.28
C LYS A 109 14.75 11.03 -3.59
N GLY A 110 14.74 12.35 -3.70
CA GLY A 110 15.93 13.18 -3.95
C GLY A 110 16.80 13.52 -2.73
N SER A 111 16.47 13.03 -1.55
CA SER A 111 17.18 13.43 -0.32
C SER A 111 18.62 12.92 -0.30
N PRO A 112 19.62 13.78 -0.01
CA PRO A 112 21.00 13.36 0.19
C PRO A 112 21.15 12.64 1.52
N VAL A 113 22.20 11.81 1.64
CA VAL A 113 22.51 11.02 2.85
C VAL A 113 22.63 11.90 4.10
N LYS A 114 23.13 13.13 3.97
CA LYS A 114 23.21 14.10 5.07
C LYS A 114 21.87 14.32 5.79
N SER A 115 20.75 14.21 5.09
CA SER A 115 19.40 14.41 5.65
C SER A 115 18.99 13.32 6.64
N VAL A 116 19.73 12.20 6.70
CA VAL A 116 19.47 11.07 7.60
C VAL A 116 20.21 11.24 8.93
N LEU A 117 21.26 12.06 8.94
CA LEU A 117 22.19 12.19 10.08
C LEU A 117 21.84 13.36 11.01
N ASN A 118 20.76 14.08 10.73
CA ASN A 118 20.33 15.29 11.43
C ASN A 118 18.98 15.11 12.11
#